data_AF-A0A4D4N7U1-F1
#
_entry.id   AF-A0A4D4N7U1-F1
#
_cell.length_a   1.000
_cell.length_b   1.000
_cell.length_c   1.000
_cell.angle_alpha   90.00
_cell.angle_beta   90.00
_cell.angle_gamma   90.00
#
_symmetry.space_group_name_H-M   'P 1'
#
loop_
_entity.id
_entity.type
_entity.pdbx_description
1 polymer ?
#
loop_
_entity_poly.entity_id
_entity_poly.type
_entity_poly.pdbx_seq_one_letter_code
_entity_poly.pdbx_strand_id
1 'polypeptide(L)'
;MTITPKQRAALTDAVRGGTESLFRRAATAAFLWALVFTAFHFYWFAGGRFGLGDGPKMIPETGTTKDLIWAFVITSMFVVGIFLPVALTRPWGRRIPRWITVCCLWIGSALLVVRGGAGLLDTALRETGLADRGLTGLTYQQITGDAHPSLNTKVSGICIDAYFILGGLLYGRTVLLHRRLVRGADEG
;
A
#
# COMPACT_ATOMS: atom_id res chain seq x y z
N MET A 1 -2.54 -20.53 -41.80
CA MET A 1 -1.89 -19.21 -41.98
C MET A 1 -0.66 -19.18 -41.08
N THR A 2 0.55 -19.30 -41.63
CA THR A 2 1.79 -19.48 -40.85
C THR A 2 2.47 -18.13 -40.66
N ILE A 3 2.70 -17.73 -39.42
CA ILE A 3 3.36 -16.46 -39.07
C ILE A 3 4.85 -16.56 -39.45
N THR A 4 5.34 -15.59 -40.22
CA THR A 4 6.75 -15.53 -40.62
C THR A 4 7.66 -15.19 -39.43
N PRO A 5 8.95 -15.56 -39.46
CA PRO A 5 9.90 -15.18 -38.41
C PRO A 5 9.94 -13.67 -38.12
N LYS A 6 9.84 -12.83 -39.17
CA LYS A 6 9.79 -11.36 -39.05
C LYS A 6 8.54 -10.88 -38.32
N GLN A 7 7.38 -11.47 -38.62
CA GLN A 7 6.13 -11.15 -37.92
C GLN A 7 6.16 -11.62 -36.46
N ARG A 8 6.82 -12.75 -36.16
CA ARG A 8 7.03 -13.22 -34.79
C ARG A 8 7.91 -12.26 -34.00
N ALA A 9 9.03 -11.82 -34.56
CA ALA A 9 9.93 -10.85 -33.92
C ALA A 9 9.22 -9.52 -33.61
N ALA A 10 8.51 -8.96 -34.60
CA ALA A 10 7.75 -7.72 -34.42
C ALA A 10 6.67 -7.83 -33.33
N LEU A 11 6.01 -8.99 -33.23
CA LEU A 11 5.01 -9.23 -32.18
C LEU A 11 5.67 -9.30 -30.79
N THR A 12 6.81 -9.98 -30.66
CA THR A 12 7.55 -10.06 -29.39
C THR A 12 7.99 -8.69 -28.92
N ASP A 13 8.54 -7.86 -29.81
CA ASP A 13 8.97 -6.49 -29.47
C ASP A 13 7.79 -5.60 -29.04
N ALA A 14 6.66 -5.70 -29.74
CA ALA A 14 5.45 -4.96 -29.38
C ALA A 14 4.92 -5.36 -28.00
N VAL A 15 4.87 -6.66 -27.69
CA VAL A 15 4.43 -7.18 -26.37
C VAL A 15 5.38 -6.73 -25.26
N ARG A 16 6.70 -6.78 -25.50
CA ARG A 16 7.71 -6.33 -24.54
C ARG A 16 7.59 -4.84 -24.27
N GLY A 17 7.49 -4.01 -25.32
CA GLY A 17 7.30 -2.56 -25.19
C GLY A 17 6.01 -2.19 -24.45
N GLY A 18 4.90 -2.90 -24.73
CA GLY A 18 3.64 -2.74 -23.99
C GLY A 18 3.79 -3.06 -22.50
N THR A 19 4.46 -4.16 -22.18
CA THR A 19 4.71 -4.56 -20.78
C THR A 19 5.62 -3.56 -20.05
N GLU A 20 6.62 -3.00 -20.71
CA GLU A 20 7.52 -2.01 -20.12
C GLU A 20 6.78 -0.71 -19.79
N SER A 21 5.94 -0.24 -20.72
CA SER A 21 5.08 0.93 -20.49
C SER A 21 4.15 0.72 -19.30
N LEU A 22 3.49 -0.44 -19.20
CA LEU A 22 2.62 -0.79 -18.08
C LEU A 22 3.39 -0.84 -16.76
N PHE A 23 4.59 -1.42 -16.74
CA PHE A 23 5.45 -1.47 -15.56
C PHE A 23 5.82 -0.08 -15.08
N ARG A 24 6.28 0.81 -15.97
CA ARG A 24 6.63 2.20 -15.62
C ARG A 24 5.44 2.97 -15.07
N ARG A 25 4.25 2.80 -15.65
CA ARG A 25 3.00 3.40 -15.16
C ARG A 25 2.64 2.88 -13.77
N ALA A 26 2.72 1.57 -13.54
CA ALA A 26 2.44 0.98 -12.22
C ALA A 26 3.42 1.46 -11.15
N ALA A 27 4.72 1.50 -11.45
CA ALA A 27 5.74 2.01 -10.54
C ALA A 27 5.51 3.50 -10.21
N THR A 28 5.12 4.30 -11.20
CA THR A 28 4.79 5.73 -11.00
C THR A 28 3.53 5.90 -10.15
N ALA A 29 2.47 5.13 -10.41
CA ALA A 29 1.24 5.17 -9.62
C ALA A 29 1.50 4.77 -8.16
N ALA A 30 2.29 3.71 -7.94
CA ALA A 30 2.71 3.28 -6.61
C ALA A 30 3.52 4.35 -5.88
N PHE A 31 4.46 5.01 -6.56
CA PHE A 31 5.23 6.13 -6.02
C PHE A 31 4.36 7.32 -5.62
N LEU A 32 3.47 7.77 -6.52
CA LEU A 32 2.57 8.89 -6.25
C LEU A 32 1.61 8.58 -5.10
N TRP A 33 1.06 7.37 -5.08
CA TRP A 33 0.24 6.91 -3.96
C TRP A 33 1.02 6.93 -2.65
N ALA A 34 2.25 6.42 -2.64
CA ALA A 34 3.10 6.38 -1.44
C ALA A 34 3.47 7.78 -0.93
N LEU A 35 3.66 8.75 -1.84
CA LEU A 35 3.85 10.16 -1.46
C LEU A 35 2.63 10.72 -0.75
N VAL A 36 1.44 10.54 -1.34
CA VAL A 36 0.18 10.99 -0.74
C VAL A 36 -0.05 10.29 0.61
N PHE A 37 0.25 9.00 0.69
CA PHE A 37 0.10 8.18 1.89
C PHE A 37 0.96 8.71 3.01
N THR A 38 2.22 8.94 2.70
CA THR A 38 3.19 9.49 3.65
C THR A 38 2.78 10.88 4.10
N ALA A 39 2.35 11.75 3.17
CA ALA A 39 1.90 13.11 3.49
C ALA A 39 0.70 13.11 4.45
N PHE A 40 -0.30 12.25 4.25
CA PHE A 40 -1.42 12.12 5.19
C PHE A 40 -0.99 11.67 6.58
N HIS A 41 -0.05 10.72 6.67
CA HIS A 41 0.44 10.27 7.97
C HIS A 41 1.23 11.36 8.72
N PHE A 42 2.05 12.15 8.01
CA PHE A 42 2.69 13.32 8.59
C PHE A 42 1.67 14.37 9.04
N TYR A 43 0.64 14.62 8.23
CA TYR A 43 -0.45 15.53 8.59
C TYR A 43 -1.20 15.07 9.85
N TRP A 44 -1.53 13.79 9.97
CA TRP A 44 -2.17 13.23 11.16
C TRP A 44 -1.26 13.26 12.38
N PHE A 45 0.04 12.99 12.21
CA PHE A 45 1.03 13.10 13.27
C PHE A 45 1.18 14.55 13.78
N ALA A 46 1.00 15.54 12.90
CA ALA A 46 0.97 16.95 13.25
C ALA A 46 -0.35 17.41 13.89
N GLY A 47 -1.29 16.50 14.17
CA GLY A 47 -2.58 16.79 14.79
C GLY A 47 -3.74 17.03 13.81
N GLY A 48 -3.50 16.84 12.51
CA GLY A 48 -4.53 16.89 11.49
C GLY A 48 -5.62 15.83 11.68
N ARG A 49 -6.87 16.17 11.35
CA ARG A 49 -8.05 15.28 11.56
C ARG A 49 -8.79 14.89 10.30
N PHE A 50 -8.43 15.48 9.17
CA PHE A 50 -9.09 15.19 7.90
C PHE A 50 -9.08 13.68 7.60
N GLY A 51 -10.26 13.13 7.30
CA GLY A 51 -10.43 11.73 6.93
C GLY A 51 -10.37 10.72 8.09
N LEU A 52 -10.19 11.16 9.34
CA LEU A 52 -10.16 10.29 10.52
C LEU A 52 -11.51 10.19 11.24
N GLY A 53 -12.52 10.97 10.85
CA GLY A 53 -13.79 11.06 11.60
C GLY A 53 -13.75 11.99 12.81
N ASP A 54 -14.77 11.89 13.65
CA ASP A 54 -15.04 12.76 14.80
C ASP A 54 -14.77 12.10 16.17
N GLY A 55 -14.31 10.83 16.19
CA GLY A 55 -13.98 10.12 17.42
C GLY A 55 -12.91 10.84 18.28
N PRO A 56 -12.99 10.77 19.63
CA PRO A 56 -12.02 11.40 20.52
C PRO A 56 -10.59 10.87 20.36
N LYS A 57 -10.41 9.56 20.10
CA LYS A 57 -9.10 8.87 20.09
C LYS A 57 -8.57 8.55 18.69
N MET A 58 -8.86 9.40 17.70
CA MET A 58 -8.48 9.13 16.31
C MET A 58 -7.04 9.52 15.95
N ILE A 59 -6.41 10.41 16.72
CA ILE A 59 -5.01 10.82 16.52
C ILE A 59 -4.12 9.98 17.45
N PRO A 60 -3.00 9.41 16.97
CA PRO A 60 -2.05 8.72 17.82
C PRO A 60 -1.51 9.64 18.94
N GLU A 61 -1.52 9.16 20.18
CA GLU A 61 -0.88 9.84 21.30
C GLU A 61 0.65 9.69 21.21
N THR A 62 1.39 10.79 21.35
CA THR A 62 2.87 10.83 21.28
C THR A 62 3.46 11.35 22.58
N GLY A 63 3.04 10.75 23.70
CA GLY A 63 3.39 11.22 25.04
C GLY A 63 4.68 10.64 25.61
N THR A 64 5.14 9.48 25.12
CA THR A 64 6.28 8.75 25.71
C THR A 64 7.44 8.55 24.73
N THR A 65 8.64 8.31 25.27
CA THR A 65 9.83 7.95 24.46
C THR A 65 9.59 6.73 23.59
N LYS A 66 8.78 5.76 24.05
CA LYS A 66 8.44 4.57 23.27
C LYS A 66 7.58 4.95 22.04
N ASP A 67 6.64 5.87 22.21
CA ASP A 67 5.78 6.33 21.12
C ASP A 67 6.59 7.08 20.06
N LEU A 68 7.58 7.88 20.50
CA LEU A 68 8.49 8.58 19.60
C LEU A 68 9.37 7.63 18.79
N ILE A 69 9.91 6.57 19.42
CA ILE A 69 10.68 5.53 18.71
C ILE A 69 9.80 4.84 17.67
N TRP A 70 8.58 4.46 18.05
CA TRP A 70 7.63 3.84 17.13
C TRP A 70 7.27 4.76 15.96
N ALA A 71 6.99 6.02 16.23
CA ALA A 71 6.71 7.02 15.21
C ALA A 71 7.89 7.18 14.23
N PHE A 72 9.13 7.23 14.75
CA PHE A 72 10.32 7.31 13.91
C PHE A 72 10.49 6.08 13.01
N VAL A 73 10.30 4.88 13.54
CA VAL A 73 10.39 3.63 12.77
C VAL A 73 9.33 3.60 11.68
N ILE A 74 8.07 3.87 12.01
CA ILE A 74 6.95 3.86 11.05
C ILE A 74 7.17 4.91 9.95
N THR A 75 7.56 6.12 10.33
CA THR A 75 7.82 7.21 9.38
C THR A 75 8.98 6.86 8.45
N SER A 76 10.05 6.26 8.98
CA SER A 76 11.18 5.79 8.17
C SER A 76 10.74 4.72 7.16
N MET A 77 9.85 3.81 7.56
CA MET A 77 9.28 2.81 6.65
C MET A 77 8.48 3.45 5.51
N PHE A 78 7.74 4.54 5.77
CA PHE A 78 7.01 5.25 4.74
C PHE A 78 7.94 5.91 3.72
N VAL A 79 9.00 6.57 4.21
CA VAL A 79 10.04 7.17 3.35
C VAL A 79 10.68 6.12 2.45
N VAL A 80 11.07 4.97 3.01
CA VAL A 80 11.58 3.84 2.20
C VAL A 80 10.54 3.36 1.20
N GLY A 81 9.28 3.22 1.63
CA GLY A 81 8.14 2.84 0.81
C GLY A 81 8.01 3.69 -0.45
N ILE A 82 8.14 5.02 -0.33
CA ILE A 82 8.08 5.95 -1.46
C ILE A 82 9.10 5.56 -2.54
N PHE A 83 10.34 5.28 -2.16
CA PHE A 83 11.42 5.10 -3.13
C PHE A 83 11.48 3.69 -3.75
N LEU A 84 10.87 2.68 -3.12
CA LEU A 84 10.94 1.28 -3.58
C LEU A 84 10.39 1.06 -5.01
N PRO A 85 9.21 1.56 -5.39
CA PRO A 85 8.67 1.36 -6.75
C PRO A 85 9.57 1.96 -7.84
N VAL A 86 10.11 3.16 -7.59
CA VAL A 86 10.96 3.87 -8.57
C VAL A 86 12.38 3.34 -8.61
N ALA A 87 12.88 2.70 -7.53
CA ALA A 87 14.18 2.04 -7.52
C ALA A 87 14.32 0.99 -8.64
N LEU A 88 13.23 0.30 -9.00
CA LEU A 88 13.25 -0.67 -10.10
C LEU A 88 13.31 -0.04 -11.50
N THR A 89 13.04 1.27 -11.63
CA THR A 89 12.98 1.97 -12.92
C THR A 89 14.13 2.96 -13.14
N ARG A 90 14.82 3.38 -12.07
CA ARG A 90 15.82 4.45 -12.10
C ARG A 90 17.26 3.92 -12.02
N PRO A 91 18.25 4.59 -12.62
CA PRO A 91 19.64 4.14 -12.63
C PRO A 91 20.25 3.94 -11.23
N TRP A 92 19.91 4.79 -10.27
CA TRP A 92 20.43 4.71 -8.90
C TRP A 92 20.01 3.42 -8.18
N GLY A 93 18.85 2.87 -8.52
CA GLY A 93 18.35 1.63 -7.91
C GLY A 93 19.13 0.39 -8.35
N ARG A 94 19.96 0.49 -9.40
CA ARG A 94 20.90 -0.58 -9.79
C ARG A 94 21.99 -0.84 -8.73
N ARG A 95 22.19 0.08 -7.79
CA ARG A 95 23.10 -0.12 -6.64
C ARG A 95 22.52 -1.08 -5.59
N ILE A 96 21.20 -1.27 -5.58
CA ILE A 96 20.51 -2.15 -4.64
C ILE A 96 20.28 -3.50 -5.33
N PRO A 97 20.62 -4.63 -4.70
CA PRO A 97 20.28 -5.95 -5.22
C PRO A 97 18.77 -6.05 -5.52
N ARG A 98 18.42 -6.36 -6.78
CA ARG A 98 17.03 -6.32 -7.26
C ARG A 98 16.09 -7.20 -6.42
N TRP A 99 16.59 -8.33 -5.94
CA TRP A 99 15.82 -9.24 -5.10
C TRP A 99 15.38 -8.59 -3.77
N ILE A 100 16.22 -7.73 -3.17
CA ILE A 100 15.87 -6.99 -1.95
C ILE A 100 14.71 -6.05 -2.24
N THR A 101 14.80 -5.22 -3.28
CA THR A 101 13.73 -4.28 -3.65
C THR A 101 12.41 -5.02 -3.93
N VAL A 102 12.47 -6.16 -4.62
CA VAL A 102 11.30 -7.00 -4.90
C VAL A 102 10.72 -7.60 -3.62
N CYS A 103 11.55 -8.10 -2.71
CA CYS A 103 11.12 -8.61 -1.41
C CYS A 103 10.46 -7.51 -0.58
N CYS A 104 11.05 -6.32 -0.49
CA CYS A 104 10.49 -5.18 0.24
C CYS A 104 9.14 -4.74 -0.34
N LEU A 105 8.99 -4.70 -1.67
CA LEU A 105 7.71 -4.38 -2.31
C LEU A 105 6.65 -5.45 -2.04
N TRP A 106 7.01 -6.73 -2.01
CA TRP A 106 6.09 -7.80 -1.61
C TRP A 106 5.67 -7.70 -0.15
N ILE A 107 6.62 -7.46 0.75
CA ILE A 107 6.34 -7.27 2.18
C ILE A 107 5.41 -6.07 2.37
N GLY A 108 5.71 -4.94 1.73
CA GLY A 108 4.84 -3.75 1.76
C GLY A 108 3.46 -4.04 1.18
N SER A 109 3.38 -4.77 0.06
CA SER A 109 2.11 -5.19 -0.54
C SER A 109 1.28 -6.03 0.42
N ALA A 110 1.86 -7.06 1.02
CA ALA A 110 1.20 -7.94 1.98
C ALA A 110 0.77 -7.17 3.23
N LEU A 111 1.65 -6.36 3.82
CA LEU A 111 1.36 -5.58 5.01
C LEU A 111 0.16 -4.65 4.80
N LEU A 112 0.14 -3.92 3.69
CA LEU A 112 -0.93 -2.97 3.38
C LEU A 112 -2.27 -3.68 3.11
N VAL A 113 -2.26 -4.77 2.33
CA VAL A 113 -3.47 -5.56 2.05
C VAL A 113 -4.01 -6.22 3.33
N VAL A 114 -3.14 -6.83 4.13
CA VAL A 114 -3.55 -7.48 5.39
C VAL A 114 -4.09 -6.44 6.37
N ARG A 115 -3.42 -5.30 6.54
CA ARG A 115 -3.89 -4.24 7.44
C ARG A 115 -5.25 -3.69 7.02
N GLY A 116 -5.40 -3.27 5.75
CA GLY A 116 -6.66 -2.71 5.27
C GLY A 116 -7.77 -3.77 5.21
N GLY A 117 -7.45 -4.98 4.73
CA GLY A 117 -8.40 -6.09 4.68
C GLY A 117 -8.90 -6.52 6.06
N ALA A 118 -8.01 -6.57 7.05
CA ALA A 118 -8.39 -6.86 8.44
C ALA A 118 -9.31 -5.76 9.00
N GLY A 119 -9.08 -4.48 8.68
CA GLY A 119 -9.94 -3.39 9.13
C GLY A 119 -11.35 -3.42 8.52
N LEU A 120 -11.44 -3.70 7.20
CA LEU A 120 -12.74 -3.90 6.54
C LEU A 120 -13.49 -5.10 7.12
N LEU A 121 -12.78 -6.21 7.35
CA LEU A 121 -13.37 -7.40 7.94
C LEU A 121 -13.83 -7.16 9.39
N ASP A 122 -13.02 -6.50 10.21
CA ASP A 122 -13.37 -6.12 11.59
C ASP A 122 -14.63 -5.24 11.61
N THR A 123 -14.70 -4.24 10.73
CA THR A 123 -15.88 -3.37 10.57
C THR A 123 -17.11 -4.18 10.17
N ALA A 124 -17.01 -5.04 9.16
CA ALA A 124 -18.13 -5.86 8.70
C ALA A 124 -18.65 -6.82 9.79
N LEU A 125 -17.77 -7.44 10.56
CA LEU A 125 -18.14 -8.34 11.65
C LEU A 125 -18.92 -7.62 12.76
N ARG A 126 -18.57 -6.36 13.05
CA ARG A 126 -19.27 -5.54 14.04
C ARG A 126 -20.64 -5.08 13.54
N GLU A 127 -20.72 -4.57 12.31
CA GLU A 127 -21.99 -4.05 11.76
C GLU A 127 -23.01 -5.16 11.51
N THR A 128 -22.56 -6.39 11.24
CA THR A 128 -23.44 -7.56 11.05
C THR A 128 -23.87 -8.22 12.35
N GLY A 129 -23.26 -7.86 13.49
CA GLY A 129 -23.49 -8.51 14.79
C GLY A 129 -22.93 -9.93 14.88
N LEU A 130 -22.11 -10.36 13.91
CA LEU A 130 -21.44 -11.67 13.96
C LEU A 130 -20.35 -11.72 15.02
N ALA A 131 -19.71 -10.58 15.31
CA ALA A 131 -18.80 -10.41 16.43
C ALA A 131 -18.78 -8.95 16.91
N ASP A 132 -19.46 -8.66 18.01
CA ASP A 132 -19.57 -7.29 18.58
C ASP A 132 -18.22 -6.65 18.93
N ARG A 133 -17.21 -7.49 19.19
CA ARG A 133 -15.84 -7.08 19.52
C ARG A 133 -14.87 -7.18 18.35
N GLY A 134 -15.36 -7.48 17.15
CA GLY A 134 -14.56 -7.60 15.92
C GLY A 134 -13.46 -8.66 16.02
N LEU A 135 -12.44 -8.53 15.18
CA LEU A 135 -11.25 -9.38 15.12
C LEU A 135 -10.30 -9.15 16.30
N THR A 136 -10.25 -7.93 16.82
CA THR A 136 -9.29 -7.52 17.86
C THR A 136 -9.76 -7.81 19.27
N GLY A 137 -11.05 -8.11 19.47
CA GLY A 137 -11.64 -8.24 20.79
C GLY A 137 -11.91 -6.90 21.50
N LEU A 138 -11.58 -5.76 20.87
CA LEU A 138 -11.77 -4.42 21.42
C LEU A 138 -13.18 -3.88 21.12
N THR A 139 -13.70 -3.00 21.96
CA THR A 139 -14.94 -2.26 21.70
C THR A 139 -14.70 -0.98 20.90
N TYR A 140 -15.73 -0.40 20.29
CA TYR A 140 -15.61 0.91 19.65
C TYR A 140 -15.09 1.98 20.63
N GLN A 141 -15.57 1.99 21.87
CA GLN A 141 -15.08 2.91 22.92
C GLN A 141 -13.55 2.82 23.11
N GLN A 142 -12.96 1.62 22.98
CA GLN A 142 -11.52 1.44 23.12
C GLN A 142 -10.75 1.89 21.86
N ILE A 143 -11.35 1.73 20.67
CA ILE A 143 -10.71 2.03 19.38
C ILE A 143 -10.84 3.52 19.03
N THR A 144 -12.06 4.07 19.10
CA THR A 144 -12.39 5.42 18.63
C THR A 144 -12.54 6.41 19.79
N GLY A 145 -12.70 5.92 21.03
CA GLY A 145 -13.06 6.74 22.18
C GLY A 145 -14.57 6.97 22.34
N ASP A 146 -15.40 6.33 21.50
CA ASP A 146 -16.85 6.47 21.48
C ASP A 146 -17.53 5.09 21.32
N ALA A 147 -18.50 4.79 22.19
CA ALA A 147 -19.25 3.54 22.16
C ALA A 147 -20.22 3.46 20.96
N HIS A 148 -20.64 4.62 20.44
CA HIS A 148 -21.60 4.74 19.34
C HIS A 148 -21.02 5.66 18.25
N PRO A 149 -19.94 5.25 17.57
CA PRO A 149 -19.26 6.10 16.61
C PRO A 149 -20.21 6.55 15.51
N SER A 150 -20.09 7.82 15.15
CA SER A 150 -20.89 8.43 14.08
C SER A 150 -20.69 7.70 12.75
N LEU A 151 -21.65 7.87 11.84
CA LEU A 151 -21.53 7.38 10.46
C LEU A 151 -20.26 7.92 9.78
N ASN A 152 -19.89 9.18 10.06
CA ASN A 152 -18.69 9.79 9.52
C ASN A 152 -17.42 9.07 9.97
N THR A 153 -17.32 8.69 11.24
CA THR A 153 -16.18 7.91 11.76
C THR A 153 -16.12 6.52 11.15
N LYS A 154 -17.27 5.83 10.99
CA LYS A 154 -17.32 4.51 10.36
C LYS A 154 -16.89 4.56 8.89
N VAL A 155 -17.46 5.49 8.11
CA VAL A 155 -17.12 5.66 6.68
C VAL A 155 -15.66 6.07 6.52
N SER A 156 -15.15 6.96 7.38
CA SER A 156 -13.74 7.34 7.42
C SER A 156 -12.83 6.12 7.60
N GLY A 157 -13.15 5.23 8.55
CA GLY A 157 -12.43 3.96 8.75
C GLY A 157 -12.41 3.08 7.49
N ILE A 158 -13.55 2.86 6.86
CA ILE A 158 -13.67 2.09 5.61
C ILE A 158 -12.81 2.71 4.50
N CYS A 159 -12.86 4.05 4.35
CA CYS A 159 -12.06 4.76 3.36
C CYS A 159 -10.56 4.61 3.60
N ILE A 160 -10.12 4.69 4.87
CA ILE A 160 -8.72 4.46 5.25
C ILE A 160 -8.31 3.03 4.91
N ASP A 161 -9.11 2.03 5.27
CA ASP A 161 -8.79 0.64 5.02
C ASP A 161 -8.72 0.31 3.52
N ALA A 162 -9.66 0.83 2.72
CA ALA A 162 -9.61 0.74 1.26
C ALA A 162 -8.37 1.43 0.68
N TYR A 163 -7.98 2.56 1.26
CA TYR A 163 -6.77 3.29 0.88
C TYR A 163 -5.50 2.48 1.12
N PHE A 164 -5.39 1.76 2.25
CA PHE A 164 -4.32 0.80 2.50
C PHE A 164 -4.30 -0.32 1.45
N ILE A 165 -5.43 -0.95 1.16
CA ILE A 165 -5.53 -2.04 0.16
C ILE A 165 -5.07 -1.54 -1.22
N LEU A 166 -5.49 -0.35 -1.64
CA LEU A 166 -5.08 0.24 -2.91
C LEU A 166 -3.55 0.30 -3.06
N GLY A 167 -2.85 0.80 -2.03
CA GLY A 167 -1.38 0.83 -2.05
C GLY A 167 -0.76 -0.55 -2.15
N GLY A 168 -1.31 -1.51 -1.40
CA GLY A 168 -0.86 -2.88 -1.45
C GLY A 168 -0.99 -3.50 -2.84
N LEU A 169 -2.12 -3.24 -3.52
CA LEU A 169 -2.34 -3.67 -4.91
C LEU A 169 -1.39 -3.00 -5.89
N LEU A 170 -1.09 -1.71 -5.72
CA LEU A 170 -0.15 -0.97 -6.57
C LEU A 170 1.28 -1.53 -6.44
N TYR A 171 1.73 -1.84 -5.21
CA TYR A 171 3.04 -2.46 -4.98
C TYR A 171 3.10 -3.87 -5.58
N GLY A 172 2.09 -4.70 -5.32
CA GLY A 172 2.00 -6.05 -5.88
C GLY A 172 1.97 -6.03 -7.41
N ARG A 173 1.20 -5.12 -8.02
CA ARG A 173 1.13 -4.96 -9.48
C ARG A 173 2.48 -4.56 -10.07
N THR A 174 3.21 -3.65 -9.41
CA THR A 174 4.55 -3.23 -9.82
C THR A 174 5.50 -4.43 -9.88
N VAL A 175 5.48 -5.27 -8.85
CA VAL A 175 6.33 -6.48 -8.80
C VAL A 175 5.91 -7.52 -9.85
N LEU A 176 4.61 -7.76 -10.02
CA LEU A 176 4.11 -8.71 -11.01
C LEU A 176 4.52 -8.33 -12.43
N LEU A 177 4.42 -7.04 -12.78
CA LEU A 177 4.85 -6.54 -14.09
C LEU A 177 6.37 -6.61 -14.26
N HIS A 178 7.14 -6.28 -13.22
CA HIS A 178 8.60 -6.45 -13.23
C HIS A 178 9.01 -7.90 -13.49
N ARG A 179 8.37 -8.88 -12.81
CA ARG A 179 8.67 -10.31 -13.02
C ARG A 179 8.35 -10.77 -14.45
N ARG A 180 7.28 -10.26 -15.06
CA ARG A 180 6.94 -10.55 -16.46
C ARG A 180 8.00 -10.02 -17.42
N LEU A 181 8.53 -8.82 -17.17
CA LEU A 181 9.60 -8.23 -17.97
C LEU A 181 10.91 -9.01 -17.89
N VAL A 182 11.28 -9.49 -16.70
CA VAL A 182 12.50 -10.28 -16.52
C VAL A 182 12.36 -11.65 -17.19
N ARG A 183 11.26 -12.37 -16.98
CA ARG A 183 11.05 -13.69 -17.61
C ARG A 183 11.05 -13.62 -19.14
N GLY A 184 10.40 -12.62 -19.72
CA GLY A 184 10.41 -12.43 -21.17
C GLY A 184 11.78 -12.08 -21.76
N ALA A 185 12.76 -11.71 -20.92
CA ALA A 185 14.14 -11.50 -21.36
C ALA A 185 15.00 -12.77 -21.28
N ASP A 186 14.59 -13.76 -20.47
CA ASP A 186 15.31 -15.04 -20.32
C ASP A 186 14.88 -16.07 -21.39
N GLU A 187 13.71 -15.87 -22.02
CA GLU A 187 13.10 -16.77 -23.02
C GLU A 187 13.34 -16.37 -24.50
N GLY A 188 14.00 -15.24 -24.76
CA GLY A 188 14.23 -14.70 -26.12
C GLY A 188 15.69 -14.59 -26.48
#